data_AF-A0A961Z558-F1
#
_entry.id   AF-A0A961Z558-F1
#
_cell.length_a   1.000
_cell.length_b   1.000
_cell.length_c   1.000
_cell.angle_alpha   90.00
_cell.angle_beta   90.00
_cell.angle_gamma   90.00
#
_symmetry.space_group_name_H-M   'P 1'
#
loop_
_entity.id
_entity.type
_entity.pdbx_description
1 polymer ?
#
loop_
_entity_poly.entity_id
_entity_poly.type
_entity_poly.pdbx_seq_one_letter_code
_entity_poly.pdbx_strand_id
1 'polypeptide(L)'
;MSGVSRTKLRSQQWFDNPADPGSTAAYIERYLNFGLTRAELQSGKPLVGIAQTGSDLSPCNRHHIELAKRVRAGIEAAGGV
;
A
#
# COMPACT_ATOMS: atom_id res chain seq x y z
N MET A 1 7.06 -26.11 9.54
CA MET A 1 6.64 -24.91 8.79
C MET A 1 7.75 -23.88 8.94
N SER A 2 8.45 -23.56 7.85
CA SER A 2 9.68 -22.76 7.84
C SER A 2 9.50 -21.41 8.53
N GLY A 3 10.29 -21.17 9.57
CA GLY A 3 10.39 -19.91 10.30
C GLY A 3 11.05 -18.82 9.46
N VAL A 4 10.31 -18.25 8.51
CA VAL A 4 10.67 -16.96 7.93
C VAL A 4 10.35 -15.92 8.99
N SER A 5 11.39 -15.35 9.61
CA SER A 5 11.27 -14.10 10.37
C SER A 5 10.55 -13.10 9.49
N ARG A 6 9.33 -12.69 9.87
CA ARG A 6 8.58 -11.66 9.16
C ARG A 6 9.41 -10.38 9.24
N THR A 7 10.12 -10.06 8.16
CA THR A 7 10.94 -8.86 8.10
C THR A 7 10.05 -7.66 8.37
N LYS A 8 10.44 -6.84 9.36
CA LYS A 8 9.71 -5.61 9.67
C LYS A 8 9.74 -4.72 8.43
N LEU A 9 8.56 -4.43 7.88
CA LEU A 9 8.45 -3.60 6.69
C LEU A 9 8.55 -2.13 7.06
N ARG A 10 9.14 -1.32 6.17
CA ARG A 10 9.26 0.12 6.40
C ARG A 10 7.91 0.77 6.69
N SER A 11 6.83 0.33 6.03
CA SER A 11 5.46 0.84 6.22
C SER A 11 4.99 0.83 7.67
N GLN A 12 5.46 -0.09 8.51
CA GLN A 12 5.11 -0.15 9.92
C GLN A 12 5.66 1.02 10.74
N GLN A 13 6.67 1.75 10.26
CA GLN A 13 7.11 2.99 10.92
C GLN A 13 6.03 4.09 10.89
N TRP A 14 5.10 4.01 9.93
CA TRP A 14 3.98 4.94 9.79
C TRP A 14 2.68 4.36 10.35
N PHE A 15 2.36 3.10 10.06
CA PHE A 15 1.03 2.55 10.37
C PHE A 15 0.99 1.65 11.60
N ASP A 16 2.13 1.32 12.20
CA ASP A 16 2.22 0.40 13.34
C ASP A 16 3.47 0.67 14.21
N ASN A 17 3.69 1.94 14.56
CA ASN A 17 4.83 2.34 15.39
C ASN A 17 4.41 2.55 16.85
N PRO A 18 4.68 1.58 17.75
CA PRO A 18 4.29 1.70 19.16
C PRO A 18 5.08 2.79 19.91
N ALA A 19 6.23 3.24 19.38
CA ALA A 19 7.01 4.32 19.97
C ALA A 19 6.44 5.71 19.66
N ASP A 20 5.57 5.82 18.65
CA ASP A 20 4.85 7.06 18.32
C ASP A 20 3.39 6.79 17.89
N PRO A 21 2.50 6.49 18.87
CA PRO A 21 1.09 6.23 18.60
C PRO A 21 0.33 7.45 18.05
N GLY A 22 0.75 8.66 18.41
CA GLY A 22 0.10 9.91 17.98
C GLY A 22 0.23 10.12 16.47
N SER A 23 1.47 10.03 15.95
CA SER A 23 1.71 10.11 14.50
C SER A 23 1.07 8.95 13.76
N THR A 24 1.13 7.73 14.32
CA THR A 24 0.48 6.55 13.73
C THR A 24 -1.03 6.77 13.52
N ALA A 25 -1.72 7.31 14.54
CA ALA A 25 -3.13 7.61 14.44
C ALA A 25 -3.42 8.64 13.34
N ALA A 26 -2.62 9.72 13.26
CA ALA A 26 -2.77 10.75 12.24
C ALA A 26 -2.58 10.20 10.82
N TYR A 27 -1.59 9.33 10.59
CA TYR A 27 -1.38 8.72 9.29
C TYR A 27 -2.54 7.81 8.89
N ILE A 28 -2.99 6.92 9.80
CA ILE A 28 -4.11 6.01 9.52
C ILE A 28 -5.37 6.81 9.18
N GLU A 29 -5.72 7.78 10.01
CA GLU A 29 -6.94 8.58 9.87
C GLU A 29 -7.07 9.20 8.45
N ARG A 30 -5.98 9.71 7.88
CA ARG A 30 -6.00 10.28 6.53
C ARG A 30 -6.27 9.24 5.44
N TYR A 31 -5.70 8.05 5.55
CA TYR A 31 -5.89 6.98 4.55
C TYR A 31 -7.26 6.30 4.64
N LEU A 32 -7.90 6.31 5.82
CA LEU A 32 -9.27 5.80 5.96
C LEU A 32 -10.30 6.61 5.15
N ASN A 33 -10.02 7.89 4.88
CA ASN A 33 -10.90 8.75 4.07
C ASN A 33 -10.95 8.36 2.58
N PHE A 34 -9.97 7.59 2.10
CA PHE A 34 -9.81 7.25 0.67
C PHE A 34 -10.05 5.76 0.37
N GLY A 35 -10.72 5.04 1.30
CA GLY A 35 -11.19 3.69 1.06
C GLY A 35 -10.26 2.56 1.48
N LEU A 36 -9.10 2.87 2.10
CA LEU A 36 -8.32 1.86 2.80
C LEU A 36 -8.91 1.60 4.19
N THR A 37 -8.78 0.38 4.67
CA THR A 37 -9.22 -0.02 6.01
C THR A 37 -8.06 -0.05 7.00
N ARG A 38 -8.38 0.10 8.29
CA ARG A 38 -7.39 -0.09 9.35
C ARG A 38 -6.78 -1.50 9.33
N ALA A 39 -7.60 -2.50 8.99
CA ALA A 39 -7.17 -3.89 8.89
C ALA A 39 -6.10 -4.06 7.80
N GLU A 40 -6.23 -3.39 6.65
CA GLU A 40 -5.22 -3.42 5.59
C GLU A 40 -3.92 -2.73 6.02
N LEU A 41 -4.02 -1.49 6.54
CA LEU A 41 -2.86 -0.69 6.94
C LEU A 41 -2.04 -1.31 8.09
N GLN A 42 -2.70 -2.01 9.01
CA GLN A 42 -2.06 -2.64 10.18
C GLN A 42 -1.89 -4.16 10.04
N SER A 43 -2.14 -4.74 8.86
CA SER A 43 -2.03 -6.19 8.63
C SER A 43 -0.59 -6.73 8.64
N GLY A 44 0.41 -5.84 8.53
CA GLY A 44 1.80 -6.22 8.29
C GLY A 44 2.06 -6.74 6.86
N LYS A 45 1.08 -6.65 5.96
CA LYS A 45 1.25 -6.92 4.52
C LYS A 45 2.13 -5.84 3.86
N PRO A 46 2.82 -6.16 2.75
CA PRO A 46 3.51 -5.13 1.98
C PRO A 46 2.53 -4.13 1.39
N LEU A 47 2.77 -2.84 1.67
CA LEU A 47 2.10 -1.73 0.99
C LEU A 47 2.85 -1.39 -0.30
N VAL A 48 2.21 -1.55 -1.44
CA VAL A 48 2.85 -1.44 -2.77
C VAL A 48 2.33 -0.20 -3.50
N GLY A 49 3.18 0.82 -3.59
CA GLY A 49 2.89 2.00 -4.40
C GLY A 49 2.98 1.68 -5.90
N ILE A 50 1.95 2.03 -6.67
CA ILE A 50 1.94 1.94 -8.13
C ILE A 50 2.26 3.32 -8.70
N ALA A 51 3.49 3.49 -9.18
CA ALA A 51 3.92 4.73 -9.84
C ALA A 51 3.35 4.80 -11.27
N GLN A 52 2.12 5.27 -11.38
CA GLN A 52 1.42 5.41 -12.65
C GLN A 52 1.90 6.68 -13.39
N THR A 53 2.28 6.54 -14.67
CA THR A 53 2.93 7.62 -15.47
C THR A 53 2.20 7.98 -16.77
N GLY A 54 1.06 7.36 -17.02
CA GLY A 54 0.20 7.57 -18.18
C GLY A 54 -0.76 8.74 -17.98
N SER A 55 -0.89 9.54 -19.02
CA SER A 55 -1.82 10.68 -19.11
C SER A 55 -2.17 10.90 -20.59
N ASP A 56 -3.13 11.77 -20.88
CA ASP A 56 -3.46 12.11 -22.27
C ASP A 56 -2.32 12.84 -22.99
N LEU A 57 -1.40 13.47 -22.24
CA LEU A 57 -0.18 14.11 -22.76
C LEU A 57 0.97 13.11 -23.01
N SER A 58 0.90 11.92 -22.42
CA SER A 58 1.96 10.89 -22.49
C SER A 58 1.45 9.67 -23.25
N PRO A 59 1.31 9.73 -24.60
CA PRO A 59 0.64 8.68 -25.38
C PRO A 59 1.31 7.32 -25.23
N CYS A 60 2.66 7.28 -25.15
CA CYS A 60 3.42 6.05 -24.91
C CYS A 60 3.03 5.36 -23.60
N ASN A 61 2.69 6.12 -22.56
CA ASN A 61 2.38 5.60 -21.23
C ASN A 61 0.88 5.57 -20.94
N ARG A 62 0.02 6.13 -21.80
CA ARG A 62 -1.42 6.29 -21.51
C ARG A 62 -2.09 4.98 -21.11
N HIS A 63 -1.68 3.88 -21.74
CA HIS A 63 -2.17 2.54 -21.43
C HIS A 63 -1.86 2.08 -19.98
N HIS A 64 -0.91 2.70 -19.29
CA HIS A 64 -0.66 2.46 -17.86
C HIS A 64 -1.86 2.78 -16.96
N ILE A 65 -2.78 3.65 -17.39
CA ILE A 65 -4.02 3.95 -16.64
C ILE A 65 -4.84 2.66 -16.43
N GLU A 66 -4.97 1.84 -17.48
CA GLU A 66 -5.71 0.58 -17.40
C GLU A 66 -4.85 -0.55 -16.82
N LEU A 67 -3.56 -0.61 -17.16
CA LEU A 67 -2.66 -1.63 -16.59
C LEU A 67 -2.51 -1.50 -15.07
N ALA A 68 -2.51 -0.28 -14.51
CA ALA A 68 -2.42 -0.07 -13.07
C ALA A 68 -3.54 -0.80 -12.29
N LYS A 69 -4.75 -0.88 -12.87
CA LYS A 69 -5.87 -1.63 -12.27
C LYS A 69 -5.59 -3.12 -12.20
N ARG A 70 -5.01 -3.70 -13.27
CA ARG A 70 -4.61 -5.12 -13.32
C ARG A 70 -3.45 -5.42 -12.37
N VAL A 71 -2.48 -4.52 -12.27
CA VAL A 71 -1.37 -4.62 -11.32
C VAL A 71 -1.89 -4.60 -9.88
N ARG A 72 -2.79 -3.66 -9.53
CA ARG A 72 -3.45 -3.61 -8.22
C ARG A 72 -4.13 -4.93 -7.88
N ALA A 73 -4.94 -5.47 -8.79
CA ALA A 73 -5.61 -6.75 -8.58
C ALA A 73 -4.62 -7.91 -8.34
N GLY A 74 -3.47 -7.92 -9.04
CA GLY A 74 -2.41 -8.90 -8.82
C GLY A 74 -1.74 -8.78 -7.45
N ILE A 75 -1.50 -7.56 -6.97
CA ILE A 75 -0.96 -7.27 -5.64
C ILE A 75 -1.92 -7.78 -4.55
N GLU A 76 -3.21 -7.45 -4.67
CA GLU A 76 -4.25 -7.89 -3.74
C GLU A 76 -4.36 -9.42 -3.69
N ALA A 77 -4.37 -10.08 -4.85
CA ALA A 77 -4.41 -11.53 -4.96
C ALA A 77 -3.16 -12.22 -4.35
N ALA A 78 -2.01 -11.56 -4.39
CA ALA A 78 -0.78 -12.04 -3.76
C ALA A 78 -0.69 -11.70 -2.25
N GLY A 79 -1.70 -11.03 -1.69
CA GLY A 79 -1.74 -10.67 -0.27
C GLY A 79 -1.00 -9.39 0.09
N GLY A 80 -0.71 -8.52 -0.89
CA GLY A 80 -0.31 -7.13 -0.65
C GLY A 80 -1.51 -6.20 -0.46
N VAL A 81 -1.20 -4.93 -0.22
CA VAL A 81 -2.14 -3.80 -0.19
C VAL A 81 -1.64 -2.73 -1.15
#